data_AF-A0A3Q4GPG1-F1
#
_entry.id   AF-A0A3Q4GPG1-F1
#
_cell.length_a   1.000
_cell.length_b   1.000
_cell.length_c   1.000
_cell.angle_alpha   90.00
_cell.angle_beta   90.00
_cell.angle_gamma   90.00
#
_symmetry.space_group_name_H-M   'P 1'
#
loop_
_entity.id
_entity.type
_entity.pdbx_description
1 polymer ?
#
loop_
_entity_poly.entity_id
_entity_poly.type
_entity_poly.pdbx_seq_one_letter_code
_entity_poly.pdbx_strand_id
1 'polypeptide(L)'
;MLPVRRLSILILLFSLCNADSICTTEFKTDPPEIFAEYGGIPVIVNCTTRLGDHYGLYWRVGNESSDIEDEEMFISHLVPVSDWNVTAECKMKLNESYECSKELKVILFKNPEVFHSVQFVNVMGEETQYRLQCDVVNVAPVQYLTVSWYKNSEKIQTESFNDTTTKTPVNKSSILRVNIRREENVVEFRCEAQLHFGPHRPKLPAISQTHSVSARCE
;
A
#
# COMPACT_ATOMS: atom_id res chain seq x y z
N MET A 1 -48.72 -42.39 43.68
CA MET A 1 -48.84 -42.00 42.26
C MET A 1 -48.94 -40.48 42.21
N LEU A 2 -47.85 -39.77 41.92
CA LEU A 2 -47.86 -38.31 41.71
C LEU A 2 -47.75 -38.03 40.21
N PRO A 3 -48.48 -37.05 39.65
CA PRO A 3 -48.47 -36.80 38.22
C PRO A 3 -47.23 -35.98 37.84
N VAL A 4 -46.48 -36.48 36.87
CA VAL A 4 -45.34 -35.81 36.25
C VAL A 4 -45.88 -34.65 35.41
N ARG A 5 -45.70 -33.42 35.88
CA ARG A 5 -46.07 -32.19 35.17
C ARG A 5 -45.10 -32.00 34.00
N ARG A 6 -45.56 -32.26 32.78
CA ARG A 6 -44.77 -32.12 31.54
C ARG A 6 -44.33 -30.67 31.37
N LEU A 7 -43.01 -30.45 31.48
CA LEU A 7 -42.37 -29.19 31.15
C LEU A 7 -42.26 -29.11 29.62
N SER A 8 -43.18 -28.39 28.97
CA SER A 8 -43.05 -28.08 27.54
C SER A 8 -42.00 -27.00 27.37
N ILE A 9 -40.81 -27.39 26.91
CA ILE A 9 -39.76 -26.45 26.49
C ILE A 9 -40.11 -26.01 25.06
N LEU A 10 -40.62 -24.79 24.93
CA LEU A 10 -40.80 -24.13 23.65
C LEU A 10 -39.40 -23.68 23.17
N ILE A 11 -38.78 -24.46 22.29
CA ILE A 11 -37.53 -24.08 21.64
C ILE A 11 -37.88 -22.98 20.62
N LEU A 12 -37.65 -21.73 21.01
CA LEU A 12 -37.59 -20.60 20.08
C LEU A 12 -36.41 -20.84 19.14
N LEU A 13 -36.71 -21.32 17.93
CA LEU A 13 -35.79 -21.25 16.80
C LEU A 13 -35.60 -19.76 16.46
N PHE A 14 -34.63 -19.14 17.11
CA PHE A 14 -34.09 -17.86 16.64
C PHE A 14 -33.45 -18.14 15.28
N SER A 15 -34.22 -17.89 14.22
CA SER A 15 -33.67 -17.75 12.88
C SER A 15 -32.79 -16.50 12.92
N LEU A 16 -31.51 -16.69 13.23
CA LEU A 16 -30.46 -15.72 12.98
C LEU A 16 -30.43 -15.54 11.46
N CYS A 17 -31.24 -14.62 10.96
CA CYS A 17 -31.03 -14.07 9.62
C CYS A 17 -29.63 -13.45 9.66
N ASN A 18 -28.68 -14.16 9.06
CA ASN A 18 -27.28 -13.79 8.96
C ASN A 18 -27.17 -12.57 8.04
N ALA A 19 -27.62 -11.41 8.50
CA ALA A 19 -27.54 -10.16 7.75
C ALA A 19 -26.07 -9.86 7.36
N ASP A 20 -25.12 -10.23 8.24
CA ASP A 20 -23.68 -10.15 7.99
C ASP A 20 -23.20 -11.03 6.80
N SER A 21 -23.89 -12.13 6.48
CA SER A 21 -23.54 -12.96 5.32
C SER A 21 -24.08 -12.39 4.00
N ILE A 22 -25.14 -11.57 4.04
CA ILE A 22 -25.71 -10.92 2.85
C ILE A 22 -24.76 -9.81 2.38
N CYS A 23 -24.22 -9.01 3.31
CA CYS A 23 -23.32 -7.91 2.95
C CYS A 23 -21.99 -8.37 2.32
N THR A 24 -21.54 -9.59 2.57
CA THR A 24 -20.22 -10.06 2.10
C THR A 24 -20.24 -10.63 0.68
N THR A 25 -21.38 -11.13 0.19
CA THR A 25 -21.48 -11.76 -1.15
C THR A 25 -22.17 -10.89 -2.20
N GLU A 26 -22.99 -9.93 -1.77
CA GLU A 26 -23.97 -9.34 -2.68
C GLU A 26 -23.58 -8.00 -3.30
N PHE A 27 -22.55 -7.31 -2.80
CA PHE A 27 -22.06 -6.08 -3.44
C PHE A 27 -20.54 -5.93 -3.38
N LYS A 28 -19.98 -5.29 -4.41
CA LYS A 28 -18.54 -5.18 -4.65
C LYS A 28 -18.14 -3.79 -5.12
N THR A 29 -16.89 -3.43 -4.86
CA THR A 29 -16.24 -2.25 -5.43
C THR A 29 -15.39 -2.63 -6.63
N ASP A 30 -15.34 -1.76 -7.62
CA ASP A 30 -14.45 -1.88 -8.77
C ASP A 30 -13.74 -0.53 -9.03
N PRO A 31 -12.40 -0.46 -8.94
CA PRO A 31 -11.50 -1.54 -8.56
C PRO A 31 -11.66 -1.98 -7.08
N PRO A 32 -11.17 -3.17 -6.69
CA PRO A 32 -11.23 -3.64 -5.30
C PRO A 32 -10.24 -2.91 -4.37
N GLU A 33 -9.15 -2.38 -4.92
CA GLU A 33 -8.16 -1.56 -4.21
C GLU A 33 -7.61 -0.50 -5.17
N ILE A 34 -7.41 0.72 -4.68
CA ILE A 34 -6.83 1.84 -5.43
C ILE A 34 -5.36 2.02 -5.06
N PHE A 35 -4.53 2.24 -6.08
CA PHE A 35 -3.16 2.75 -5.95
C PHE A 35 -3.06 4.00 -6.81
N ALA A 36 -2.87 5.16 -6.20
CA ALA A 36 -2.87 6.43 -6.91
C ALA A 36 -1.74 7.35 -6.42
N GLU A 37 -1.20 8.16 -7.32
CA GLU A 37 -0.21 9.16 -6.97
C GLU A 37 -0.88 10.29 -6.19
N TYR A 38 -0.28 10.67 -5.05
CA TYR A 38 -0.79 11.76 -4.23
C TYR A 38 -0.82 13.08 -5.00
N GLY A 39 -1.95 13.78 -4.96
CA GLY A 39 -2.17 15.03 -5.70
C GLY A 39 -2.41 14.83 -7.20
N GLY A 40 -2.54 13.59 -7.67
CA GLY A 40 -2.88 13.25 -9.05
C GLY A 40 -4.38 13.44 -9.37
N ILE A 41 -4.81 12.75 -10.43
CA ILE A 41 -6.20 12.79 -10.90
C ILE A 41 -7.08 11.94 -9.95
N PRO A 42 -8.26 12.43 -9.52
CA PRO A 42 -9.22 11.63 -8.78
C PRO A 42 -9.58 10.32 -9.51
N VAL A 43 -9.80 9.26 -8.75
CA VAL A 43 -10.06 7.92 -9.32
C VAL A 43 -11.56 7.67 -9.36
N ILE A 44 -12.06 7.23 -10.51
CA ILE A 44 -13.45 6.77 -10.64
C ILE A 44 -13.56 5.38 -10.02
N VAL A 45 -14.51 5.23 -9.11
CA VAL A 45 -14.81 3.98 -8.43
C VAL A 45 -16.25 3.62 -8.65
N ASN A 46 -16.50 2.33 -8.70
CA ASN A 46 -17.81 1.77 -8.95
C ASN A 46 -18.22 0.90 -7.79
N CYS A 47 -19.48 1.00 -7.40
CA CYS A 47 -20.10 0.04 -6.50
C CYS A 47 -21.21 -0.68 -7.24
N THR A 48 -21.26 -2.00 -7.13
CA THR A 48 -22.24 -2.84 -7.82
C THR A 48 -22.85 -3.84 -6.85
N THR A 49 -24.17 -3.97 -6.88
CA THR A 49 -24.90 -4.99 -6.13
C THR A 49 -25.54 -6.02 -7.06
N ARG A 50 -25.90 -7.19 -6.51
CA ARG A 50 -26.73 -8.22 -7.14
C ARG A 50 -28.10 -8.35 -6.49
N LEU A 51 -28.33 -7.65 -5.38
CA LEU A 51 -29.61 -7.62 -4.70
C LEU A 51 -30.55 -6.64 -5.40
N GLY A 52 -31.64 -7.16 -5.96
CA GLY A 52 -32.71 -6.33 -6.52
C GLY A 52 -33.51 -5.57 -5.45
N ASP A 53 -33.66 -6.16 -4.25
CA ASP A 53 -34.43 -5.56 -3.16
C ASP A 53 -33.49 -4.81 -2.20
N HIS A 54 -33.23 -3.54 -2.49
CA HIS A 54 -32.46 -2.63 -1.61
C HIS A 54 -33.09 -1.22 -1.63
N TYR A 55 -32.85 -0.45 -0.56
CA TYR A 55 -33.36 0.92 -0.36
C TYR A 55 -32.32 1.97 -0.80
N GLY A 56 -31.48 1.60 -1.76
CA GLY A 56 -30.51 2.48 -2.38
C GLY A 56 -29.04 2.21 -2.06
N LEU A 57 -28.19 2.62 -3.01
CA LEU A 57 -26.73 2.61 -2.93
C LEU A 57 -26.21 4.03 -2.77
N TYR A 58 -25.11 4.19 -2.04
CA TYR A 58 -24.40 5.47 -1.98
C TYR A 58 -22.92 5.28 -1.62
N TRP A 59 -22.12 6.28 -1.95
CA TRP A 59 -20.72 6.37 -1.53
C TRP A 59 -20.58 7.31 -0.33
N ARG A 60 -19.70 6.94 0.60
CA ARG A 60 -19.16 7.85 1.60
C ARG A 60 -17.67 8.03 1.35
N VAL A 61 -17.24 9.26 1.10
CA VAL A 61 -15.84 9.60 0.85
C VAL A 61 -15.39 10.66 1.85
N GLY A 62 -14.51 10.28 2.77
CA GLY A 62 -14.20 11.08 3.95
C GLY A 62 -15.45 11.42 4.75
N ASN A 63 -15.78 12.72 4.79
CA ASN A 63 -16.95 13.24 5.50
C ASN A 63 -18.15 13.52 4.57
N GLU A 64 -18.00 13.33 3.27
CA GLU A 64 -19.05 13.58 2.29
C GLU A 64 -19.76 12.27 1.94
N SER A 65 -21.04 12.39 1.60
CA SER A 65 -21.84 11.27 1.09
C SER A 65 -22.47 11.70 -0.22
N SER A 66 -22.47 10.79 -1.19
CA SER A 66 -23.27 10.99 -2.41
C SER A 66 -24.75 10.92 -2.08
N ASP A 67 -25.56 11.37 -3.02
CA ASP A 67 -26.99 11.08 -3.00
C ASP A 67 -27.22 9.56 -2.99
N ILE A 68 -28.33 9.16 -2.37
CA ILE A 68 -28.78 7.78 -2.35
C ILE A 68 -29.52 7.54 -3.65
N GLU A 69 -29.04 6.56 -4.42
CA GLU A 69 -29.66 6.15 -5.68
C GLU A 69 -30.49 4.89 -5.39
N ASP A 70 -31.81 5.06 -5.40
CA ASP A 70 -32.78 3.98 -5.22
C ASP A 70 -32.92 3.17 -6.52
N GLU A 71 -33.15 1.86 -6.41
CA GLU A 71 -33.34 0.93 -7.55
C GLU A 71 -32.11 0.71 -8.46
N GLU A 72 -31.06 1.51 -8.33
CA GLU A 72 -29.83 1.37 -9.13
C GLU A 72 -28.96 0.21 -8.66
N MET A 73 -28.63 -0.70 -9.58
CA MET A 73 -27.76 -1.84 -9.28
C MET A 73 -26.28 -1.47 -9.25
N PHE A 74 -25.95 -0.23 -9.66
CA PHE A 74 -24.60 0.26 -9.83
C PHE A 74 -24.55 1.78 -9.67
N ILE A 75 -23.54 2.25 -8.94
CA ILE A 75 -23.23 3.69 -8.83
C ILE A 75 -21.73 3.96 -8.97
N SER A 76 -21.40 5.10 -9.56
CA SER A 76 -20.02 5.57 -9.70
C SER A 76 -19.77 6.81 -8.83
N HIS A 77 -18.54 6.97 -8.37
CA HIS A 77 -18.12 8.16 -7.65
C HIS A 77 -16.64 8.50 -7.90
N LEU A 78 -16.24 9.73 -7.59
CA LEU A 78 -14.85 10.18 -7.68
C LEU A 78 -14.20 10.19 -6.29
N VAL A 79 -13.11 9.46 -6.13
CA VAL A 79 -12.31 9.50 -4.90
C VAL A 79 -11.15 10.49 -5.09
N PRO A 80 -11.08 11.58 -4.31
CA PRO A 80 -9.97 12.51 -4.36
C PRO A 80 -8.70 11.87 -3.79
N VAL A 81 -7.55 12.25 -4.34
CA VAL A 81 -6.23 11.68 -4.00
C VAL A 81 -5.29 12.70 -3.37
N SER A 82 -5.85 13.73 -2.73
CA SER A 82 -5.14 14.85 -2.12
C SER A 82 -5.05 14.78 -0.59
N ASP A 83 -5.58 13.72 0.02
CA ASP A 83 -5.49 13.45 1.47
C ASP A 83 -4.98 12.04 1.72
N TRP A 84 -3.86 11.92 2.45
CA TRP A 84 -3.25 10.64 2.85
C TRP A 84 -4.17 9.75 3.70
N ASN A 85 -5.19 10.35 4.31
CA ASN A 85 -6.16 9.67 5.16
C ASN A 85 -7.53 9.53 4.49
N VAL A 86 -7.65 9.78 3.19
CA VAL A 86 -8.92 9.60 2.47
C VAL A 86 -9.47 8.19 2.71
N THR A 87 -10.72 8.14 3.14
CA THR A 87 -11.50 6.90 3.25
C THR A 87 -12.57 6.92 2.18
N ALA A 88 -12.89 5.74 1.65
CA ALA A 88 -13.98 5.56 0.72
C ALA A 88 -14.72 4.27 1.08
N GLU A 89 -16.03 4.35 1.20
CA GLU A 89 -16.90 3.24 1.54
C GLU A 89 -18.08 3.24 0.58
N CYS A 90 -18.36 2.09 -0.02
CA CYS A 90 -19.67 1.89 -0.63
C CYS A 90 -20.64 1.39 0.43
N LYS A 91 -21.82 1.99 0.46
CA LYS A 91 -22.89 1.60 1.36
C LYS A 91 -24.15 1.23 0.59
N MET A 92 -24.87 0.26 1.14
CA MET A 92 -26.13 -0.23 0.59
C MET A 92 -27.15 -0.32 1.72
N LYS A 93 -28.24 0.42 1.61
CA LYS A 93 -29.33 0.36 2.58
C LYS A 93 -30.23 -0.82 2.24
N LEU A 94 -30.50 -1.70 3.19
CA LEU A 94 -31.41 -2.85 2.99
C LEU A 94 -32.80 -2.60 3.59
N ASN A 95 -32.85 -1.81 4.66
CA ASN A 95 -34.08 -1.28 5.26
C ASN A 95 -33.75 -0.07 6.14
N GLU A 96 -34.74 0.50 6.83
CA GLU A 96 -34.55 1.66 7.73
C GLU A 96 -33.56 1.46 8.88
N SER A 97 -33.31 0.20 9.27
CA SER A 97 -32.48 -0.14 10.44
C SER A 97 -31.17 -0.85 10.08
N TYR A 98 -30.96 -1.23 8.82
CA TYR A 98 -29.82 -2.04 8.41
C TYR A 98 -29.20 -1.57 7.10
N GLU A 99 -27.89 -1.32 7.16
CA GLU A 99 -27.05 -0.98 6.01
C GLU A 99 -25.84 -1.93 5.95
N CYS A 100 -25.44 -2.26 4.73
CA CYS A 100 -24.16 -2.89 4.46
C CYS A 100 -23.11 -1.82 4.17
N SER A 101 -21.88 -2.02 4.63
CA SER A 101 -20.72 -1.19 4.27
C SER A 101 -19.60 -2.06 3.69
N LYS A 102 -18.98 -1.56 2.62
CA LYS A 102 -17.79 -2.13 2.00
C LYS A 102 -16.73 -1.04 1.88
N GLU A 103 -15.71 -1.14 2.71
CA GLU A 103 -14.53 -0.28 2.63
C GLU A 103 -13.76 -0.53 1.33
N LEU A 104 -13.43 0.55 0.64
CA LEU A 104 -12.51 0.56 -0.48
C LEU A 104 -11.12 0.94 0.04
N LYS A 105 -10.16 0.03 -0.11
CA LYS A 105 -8.78 0.28 0.30
C LYS A 105 -8.11 1.25 -0.67
N VAL A 106 -7.78 2.44 -0.18
CA VAL A 106 -7.07 3.48 -0.93
C VAL A 106 -5.62 3.55 -0.44
N ILE A 107 -4.68 3.35 -1.36
CA ILE A 107 -3.25 3.50 -1.12
C ILE A 107 -2.76 4.66 -1.99
N LEU A 108 -2.45 5.77 -1.34
CA LEU A 108 -1.75 6.86 -2.01
C LEU A 108 -0.25 6.61 -1.96
N PHE A 109 0.45 6.96 -3.03
CA PHE A 109 1.90 6.85 -3.10
C PHE A 109 2.54 8.15 -3.56
N LYS A 110 3.81 8.30 -3.19
CA LYS A 110 4.71 9.33 -3.71
C LYS A 110 6.05 8.68 -4.01
N ASN A 111 6.52 8.89 -5.24
CA ASN A 111 7.80 8.35 -5.68
C ASN A 111 8.97 8.99 -4.91
N PRO A 112 10.03 8.22 -4.62
CA PRO A 112 11.21 8.74 -3.96
C PRO A 112 12.06 9.64 -4.87
N GLU A 113 12.75 10.59 -4.26
CA GLU A 113 13.99 11.15 -4.79
C GLU A 113 15.17 10.40 -4.20
N VAL A 114 16.22 10.14 -4.99
CA VAL A 114 17.36 9.33 -4.54
C VAL A 114 18.66 10.10 -4.70
N PHE A 115 19.38 10.26 -3.59
CA PHE A 115 20.69 10.88 -3.54
C PHE A 115 21.72 9.84 -3.11
N HIS A 116 22.85 9.80 -3.80
CA HIS A 116 23.91 8.86 -3.53
C HIS A 116 25.18 9.64 -3.16
N SER A 117 25.84 9.22 -2.09
CA SER A 117 27.11 9.80 -1.66
C SER A 117 28.12 8.71 -1.32
N VAL A 118 29.39 9.02 -1.55
CA VAL A 118 30.53 8.12 -1.32
C VAL A 118 31.53 8.83 -0.41
N GLN A 119 31.90 8.17 0.67
CA GLN A 119 32.88 8.65 1.64
C GLN A 119 34.05 7.67 1.71
N PHE A 120 35.27 8.19 1.47
CA PHE A 120 36.50 7.46 1.79
C PHE A 120 36.64 7.32 3.31
N VAL A 121 36.96 6.12 3.78
CA VAL A 121 37.14 5.83 5.21
C VAL A 121 38.63 5.76 5.54
N ASN A 122 39.33 4.76 5.01
CA ASN A 122 40.76 4.53 5.22
C ASN A 122 41.32 3.55 4.16
N VAL A 123 42.64 3.35 4.21
CA VAL A 123 43.34 2.26 3.52
C VAL A 123 43.77 1.24 4.58
N MET A 124 43.59 -0.05 4.30
CA MET A 124 43.98 -1.16 5.17
C MET A 124 44.72 -2.23 4.37
N GLY A 125 46.05 -2.19 4.39
CA GLY A 125 46.89 -3.07 3.56
C GLY A 125 46.68 -2.77 2.07
N GLU A 126 46.22 -3.77 1.32
CA GLU A 126 45.95 -3.64 -0.13
C GLU A 126 44.49 -3.27 -0.45
N GLU A 127 43.68 -2.96 0.57
CA GLU A 127 42.26 -2.62 0.42
C GLU A 127 41.97 -1.16 0.78
N THR A 128 41.13 -0.50 -0.01
CA THR A 128 40.57 0.82 0.32
C THR A 128 39.13 0.70 0.76
N GLN A 129 38.80 1.21 1.95
CA GLN A 129 37.47 1.15 2.51
C GLN A 129 36.65 2.40 2.14
N TYR A 130 35.43 2.17 1.66
CA TYR A 130 34.44 3.20 1.38
C TYR A 130 33.14 2.97 2.16
N ARG A 131 32.50 4.06 2.57
CA ARG A 131 31.14 4.11 3.09
C ARG A 131 30.27 4.81 2.04
N LEU A 132 29.35 4.07 1.45
CA LEU A 132 28.37 4.58 0.50
C LEU A 132 27.03 4.75 1.22
N GLN A 133 26.33 5.84 0.92
CA GLN A 133 25.03 6.15 1.51
C GLN A 133 24.05 6.51 0.40
N CYS A 134 22.88 5.86 0.42
CA CYS A 134 21.77 6.09 -0.48
C CYS A 134 20.63 6.69 0.31
N ASP A 135 20.38 7.98 0.13
CA ASP A 135 19.30 8.73 0.78
C ASP A 135 18.08 8.74 -0.12
N VAL A 136 16.98 8.19 0.41
CA VAL A 136 15.68 8.07 -0.25
C VAL A 136 14.72 9.04 0.43
N VAL A 137 14.32 10.08 -0.29
CA VAL A 137 13.65 11.25 0.26
C VAL A 137 12.21 11.31 -0.24
N ASN A 138 11.30 11.76 0.63
CA ASN A 138 9.88 12.02 0.31
C ASN A 138 9.10 10.82 -0.22
N VAL A 139 9.41 9.60 0.23
CA VAL A 139 8.78 8.37 -0.25
C VAL A 139 7.57 7.95 0.59
N ALA A 140 6.50 7.51 -0.07
CA ALA A 140 5.34 6.92 0.59
C ALA A 140 4.62 5.90 -0.30
N PRO A 141 3.99 4.87 0.28
CA PRO A 141 4.15 4.40 1.66
C PRO A 141 5.45 3.61 1.78
N VAL A 142 6.15 3.74 2.91
CA VAL A 142 7.48 3.13 3.06
C VAL A 142 7.45 1.60 3.13
N GLN A 143 6.32 1.00 3.54
CA GLN A 143 6.15 -0.46 3.54
C GLN A 143 6.33 -1.12 2.16
N TYR A 144 6.18 -0.34 1.08
CA TYR A 144 6.36 -0.83 -0.29
C TYR A 144 7.75 -0.51 -0.85
N LEU A 145 8.60 0.18 -0.09
CA LEU A 145 9.93 0.59 -0.55
C LEU A 145 10.95 -0.55 -0.42
N THR A 146 11.69 -0.74 -1.50
CA THR A 146 12.92 -1.55 -1.53
C THR A 146 14.07 -0.71 -2.06
N VAL A 147 15.24 -0.82 -1.43
CA VAL A 147 16.49 -0.18 -1.89
C VAL A 147 17.49 -1.26 -2.26
N SER A 148 17.94 -1.28 -3.51
CA SER A 148 18.92 -2.24 -4.02
C SER A 148 20.23 -1.54 -4.37
N TRP A 149 21.35 -2.10 -3.92
CA TRP A 149 22.69 -1.68 -4.32
C TRP A 149 23.21 -2.54 -5.45
N TYR A 150 23.91 -1.90 -6.39
CA TYR A 150 24.53 -2.56 -7.52
C TYR A 150 26.02 -2.23 -7.57
N LYS A 151 26.86 -3.26 -7.79
CA LYS A 151 28.29 -3.17 -8.09
C LYS A 151 28.49 -3.64 -9.53
N ASN A 152 29.02 -2.80 -10.42
CA ASN A 152 29.22 -3.15 -11.84
C ASN A 152 27.96 -3.74 -12.51
N SER A 153 26.79 -3.17 -12.22
CA SER A 153 25.46 -3.65 -12.65
C SER A 153 24.97 -4.98 -12.04
N GLU A 154 25.73 -5.62 -11.16
CA GLU A 154 25.27 -6.78 -10.38
C GLU A 154 24.66 -6.32 -9.05
N LYS A 155 23.48 -6.84 -8.72
CA LYS A 155 22.80 -6.54 -7.45
C LYS A 155 23.52 -7.25 -6.30
N ILE A 156 24.05 -6.48 -5.34
CA ILE A 156 24.85 -6.99 -4.22
C ILE A 156 24.15 -6.93 -2.86
N GLN A 157 23.19 -6.02 -2.70
CA GLN A 157 22.44 -5.88 -1.45
C GLN A 157 21.03 -5.38 -1.75
N THR A 158 20.08 -5.77 -0.91
CA THR A 158 18.72 -5.23 -0.93
C THR A 158 18.21 -5.05 0.49
N GLU A 159 17.59 -3.91 0.75
CA GLU A 159 17.02 -3.52 2.02
C GLU A 159 15.54 -3.17 1.83
N SER A 160 14.70 -3.59 2.78
CA SER A 160 13.25 -3.32 2.82
C SER A 160 12.86 -2.72 4.17
N PHE A 161 11.79 -1.94 4.19
CA PHE A 161 11.35 -1.21 5.38
C PHE A 161 9.99 -1.70 5.85
N ASN A 162 9.87 -2.04 7.14
CA ASN A 162 8.67 -2.71 7.69
C ASN A 162 7.71 -1.78 8.44
N ASP A 163 7.75 -0.47 8.19
CA ASP A 163 6.77 0.46 8.81
C ASP A 163 5.47 0.45 8.01
N THR A 164 4.46 -0.22 8.59
CA THR A 164 3.12 -0.38 8.03
C THR A 164 2.11 0.67 8.51
N THR A 165 2.54 1.55 9.43
CA THR A 165 1.65 2.53 10.07
C THR A 165 1.70 3.89 9.38
N THR A 166 2.86 4.26 8.84
CA THR A 166 3.06 5.56 8.21
C THR A 166 2.59 5.56 6.76
N LYS A 167 1.49 6.29 6.50
CA LYS A 167 0.97 6.52 5.15
C LYS A 167 1.63 7.70 4.43
N THR A 168 2.17 8.65 5.18
CA THR A 168 2.73 9.91 4.67
C THR A 168 4.18 9.78 4.21
N PRO A 169 4.71 10.75 3.43
CA PRO A 169 6.10 10.75 3.00
C PRO A 169 7.11 10.73 4.15
N VAL A 170 8.12 9.87 4.03
CA VAL A 170 9.23 9.76 4.97
C VAL A 170 10.57 9.78 4.23
N ASN A 171 11.64 9.98 4.99
CA ASN A 171 13.01 9.84 4.51
C ASN A 171 13.63 8.57 5.10
N LYS A 172 14.35 7.82 4.27
CA LYS A 172 15.11 6.62 4.66
C LYS A 172 16.50 6.69 4.04
N SER A 173 17.44 5.98 4.66
CA SER A 173 18.81 5.86 4.13
C SER A 173 19.25 4.41 4.21
N SER A 174 19.92 3.95 3.15
CA SER A 174 20.63 2.66 3.14
C SER A 174 22.13 2.91 3.11
N ILE A 175 22.90 2.13 3.87
CA ILE A 175 24.36 2.28 3.97
C ILE A 175 25.02 0.99 3.50
N LEU A 176 25.92 1.12 2.53
CA LEU A 176 26.77 0.05 2.05
C LEU A 176 28.23 0.35 2.42
N ARG A 177 28.90 -0.61 3.06
CA ARG A 177 30.35 -0.55 3.32
C ARG A 177 31.04 -1.54 2.40
N VAL A 178 32.07 -1.08 1.69
CA VAL A 178 32.82 -1.91 0.73
C VAL A 178 34.31 -1.73 0.93
N ASN A 179 35.05 -2.78 0.60
CA ASN A 179 36.49 -2.77 0.46
C ASN A 179 36.80 -2.99 -1.03
N ILE A 180 37.67 -2.15 -1.59
CA ILE A 180 38.12 -2.25 -2.98
C ILE A 180 39.60 -2.64 -2.95
N ARG A 181 39.91 -3.81 -3.51
CA ARG A 181 41.30 -4.30 -3.62
C ARG A 181 42.08 -3.53 -4.67
N ARG A 182 43.41 -3.52 -4.52
CA ARG A 182 44.30 -2.86 -5.49
C ARG A 182 44.26 -3.50 -6.87
N GLU A 183 44.00 -4.81 -6.95
CA GLU A 183 43.83 -5.51 -8.23
C GLU A 183 42.45 -5.25 -8.89
N GLU A 184 41.48 -4.68 -8.15
CA GLU A 184 40.19 -4.31 -8.75
C GLU A 184 40.36 -3.07 -9.64
N ASN A 185 39.85 -3.15 -10.86
CA ASN A 185 39.66 -1.99 -11.73
C ASN A 185 38.70 -0.98 -11.07
N VAL A 186 38.55 0.20 -11.69
CA VAL A 186 37.51 1.16 -11.28
C VAL A 186 36.16 0.44 -11.17
N VAL A 187 35.56 0.50 -9.98
CA VAL A 187 34.30 -0.16 -9.65
C VAL A 187 33.19 0.88 -9.64
N GLU A 188 32.06 0.55 -10.26
CA GLU A 188 30.88 1.41 -10.30
C GLU A 188 29.83 0.95 -9.27
N PHE A 189 29.33 1.90 -8.50
CA PHE A 189 28.23 1.70 -7.57
C PHE A 189 27.04 2.60 -7.92
N ARG A 190 25.85 2.03 -7.83
CA ARG A 190 24.59 2.78 -7.82
C ARG A 190 23.61 2.15 -6.83
N CYS A 191 22.69 2.95 -6.32
CA CYS A 191 21.52 2.46 -5.61
C CYS A 191 20.23 2.76 -6.38
N GLU A 192 19.25 1.86 -6.27
CA GLU A 192 17.93 1.98 -6.87
C GLU A 192 16.87 1.85 -5.78
N ALA A 193 15.95 2.82 -5.69
CA ALA A 193 14.81 2.79 -4.78
C ALA A 193 13.55 2.49 -5.60
N GLN A 194 12.77 1.48 -5.19
CA GLN A 194 11.60 1.03 -5.94
C GLN A 194 10.41 0.81 -5.01
N LEU A 195 9.23 1.28 -5.43
CA LEU A 195 7.97 0.93 -4.80
C LEU A 195 7.40 -0.34 -5.43
N HIS A 196 7.06 -1.34 -4.61
CA HIS A 196 6.56 -2.64 -5.02
C HIS A 196 5.14 -2.89 -4.49
N PHE A 197 4.14 -2.69 -5.34
CA PHE A 197 2.71 -2.86 -5.00
C PHE A 197 2.14 -4.26 -5.32
N GLY A 198 3.00 -5.23 -5.68
CA GLY A 198 2.62 -6.58 -6.10
C GLY A 198 2.82 -6.87 -7.59
N PRO A 199 2.60 -8.12 -8.04
CA PRO A 199 3.03 -8.61 -9.36
C PRO A 199 2.25 -8.03 -10.55
N HIS A 200 1.01 -7.58 -10.33
CA HIS A 200 0.13 -7.04 -11.39
C HIS A 200 0.15 -5.51 -11.46
N ARG A 201 1.06 -4.85 -10.73
CA ARG A 201 1.10 -3.40 -10.60
C ARG A 201 2.40 -2.85 -11.20
N PRO A 202 2.37 -1.62 -11.78
CA PRO A 202 3.58 -0.98 -12.28
C PRO A 202 4.63 -0.85 -11.17
N LYS A 203 5.87 -1.16 -11.51
CA LYS A 203 7.03 -0.79 -10.69
C LYS A 203 7.38 0.66 -11.02
N LEU A 204 7.54 1.50 -10.01
CA LEU A 204 7.97 2.88 -10.18
C LEU A 204 9.37 3.03 -9.58
N PRO A 205 10.43 2.85 -10.39
CA PRO A 205 11.80 2.96 -9.93
C PRO A 205 12.29 4.41 -9.92
N ALA A 206 12.98 4.82 -8.86
CA ALA A 206 13.86 5.97 -8.85
C ALA A 206 15.31 5.48 -8.74
N ILE A 207 16.15 5.95 -9.66
CA ILE A 207 17.53 5.48 -9.83
C ILE A 207 18.46 6.63 -9.46
N SER A 208 19.45 6.36 -8.59
CA SER A 208 20.49 7.34 -8.25
C SER A 208 21.50 7.55 -9.39
N GLN A 209 22.32 8.59 -9.26
CA GLN A 209 23.53 8.73 -10.08
C GLN A 209 24.54 7.62 -9.75
N THR A 210 25.21 7.10 -10.78
CA THR A 210 26.31 6.14 -10.64
C THR A 210 27.58 6.84 -10.16
N HIS A 211 28.27 6.26 -9.19
CA HIS A 211 29.58 6.73 -8.74
C HIS A 211 30.64 5.65 -8.95
N SER A 212 31.80 6.07 -9.46
CA SER A 212 32.96 5.21 -9.65
C SER A 212 33.96 5.40 -8.51
N VAL A 213 34.50 4.31 -7.99
CA VAL A 213 35.54 4.30 -6.95
C VAL A 213 36.68 3.36 -7.36
N SER A 214 37.88 3.64 -6.87
CA SER A 214 39.07 2.80 -7.06
C SER A 214 39.84 2.68 -5.75
N ALA A 215 40.75 1.70 -5.67
CA ALA A 215 41.74 1.68 -4.61
C ALA A 215 42.60 2.96 -4.66
N ARG A 216 42.93 3.50 -3.49
CA ARG A 216 43.85 4.64 -3.35
C ARG A 216 45.24 4.14 -2.99
N CYS A 217 46.26 4.73 -3.60
CA CYS A 217 47.64 4.56 -3.15
C CYS A 217 47.89 5.51 -1.97
N GLU A 218 48.60 5.05 -0.95
CA GLU A 218 49.22 5.93 0.05
C GLU A 218 50.43 6.68 -0.54
#